data_AF-A0A396IH22-F1
#
_entry.id   AF-A0A396IH22-F1
#
_cell.length_a   1.000
_cell.length_b   1.000
_cell.length_c   1.000
_cell.angle_alpha   90.00
_cell.angle_beta   90.00
_cell.angle_gamma   90.00
#
_symmetry.space_group_name_H-M   'P 1'
#
loop_
_entity.id
_entity.type
_entity.pdbx_description
1 polymer ?
#
loop_
_entity_poly.entity_id
_entity_poly.type
_entity_poly.pdbx_seq_one_letter_code
_entity_poly.pdbx_strand_id
1 'polypeptide(L)'
;MRGRVVAPAFQFSLITLLNLRQSEHIWKEPKHLSSTKRHDNNAIDGPLRRHEIPVEDHPLSLDKESLWRQYFQHTEIAEQIDRDLQRTHPDMPFFSAETSFSRKNREAMKNILLLFAKLNPAICYVQGMNEVLAPIYYVFSADNDNQNAANAEADSFSCFVRILGDSVDHFCQQLDNSSSGILATLSRLSDLLKVNDEQLWHHLEFTTKVKPQFYAFRWITLLLTQEFKFESILRIWDTLLSNTFGVQDMLLRFCCAMLLCMKSRLLSGDFVANIKLLQHYPDDVNLEYLLQVAQDISPDTSSYIMSL
;
A
#
# COMPACT_ATOMS: atom_id res chain seq x y z
N MET A 1 45.91 -16.95 0.27
CA MET A 1 44.78 -17.48 -0.54
C MET A 1 43.53 -16.70 -0.15
N ARG A 2 43.02 -15.85 -1.06
CA ARG A 2 41.83 -15.02 -0.83
C ARG A 2 40.58 -15.87 -1.09
N GLY A 3 39.79 -16.15 -0.06
CA GLY A 3 38.45 -16.71 -0.18
C GLY A 3 37.46 -15.61 -0.56
N ARG A 4 36.75 -15.78 -1.68
CA ARG A 4 35.66 -14.91 -2.11
C ARG A 4 34.47 -15.13 -1.19
N VAL A 5 34.07 -14.08 -0.47
CA VAL A 5 32.77 -13.96 0.16
C VAL A 5 31.75 -13.80 -0.96
N VAL A 6 30.84 -14.76 -1.09
CA VAL A 6 29.68 -14.65 -1.96
C VAL A 6 28.68 -13.74 -1.23
N ALA A 7 28.44 -12.55 -1.76
CA ALA A 7 27.42 -11.63 -1.24
C ALA A 7 26.02 -12.20 -1.51
N PRO A 8 25.06 -12.08 -0.59
CA PRO A 8 23.66 -12.33 -0.91
C PRO A 8 23.18 -11.18 -1.80
N ALA A 9 22.71 -11.53 -2.99
CA ALA A 9 21.96 -10.66 -3.87
C ALA A 9 20.52 -10.52 -3.35
N PHE A 10 19.92 -9.35 -3.64
CA PHE A 10 18.51 -8.99 -3.45
C PHE A 10 18.10 -8.50 -2.06
N GLN A 11 18.40 -7.23 -1.81
CA GLN A 11 17.63 -6.37 -0.91
C GLN A 11 17.27 -5.09 -1.68
N PHE A 12 16.26 -5.19 -2.56
CA PHE A 12 15.71 -4.03 -3.27
C PHE A 12 14.73 -3.30 -2.34
N SER A 13 15.25 -2.45 -1.45
CA SER A 13 14.44 -1.50 -0.70
C SER A 13 13.89 -0.41 -1.63
N LEU A 14 12.68 0.08 -1.39
CA LEU A 14 12.09 1.24 -2.09
C LEU A 14 13.02 2.48 -2.03
N ILE A 15 13.85 2.58 -0.97
CA ILE A 15 14.88 3.63 -0.82
C ILE A 15 15.96 3.49 -1.90
N THR A 16 16.34 2.26 -2.29
CA THR A 16 17.31 2.01 -3.36
C THR A 16 16.72 2.36 -4.74
N LEU A 17 15.43 2.12 -4.95
CA LEU A 17 14.72 2.55 -6.18
C LEU A 17 14.58 4.08 -6.27
N LEU A 18 14.31 4.76 -5.15
CA LEU A 18 14.27 6.22 -5.07
C LEU A 18 15.67 6.85 -5.26
N ASN A 19 16.72 6.24 -4.69
CA ASN A 19 18.09 6.73 -4.83
C ASN A 19 18.73 6.44 -6.19
N LEU A 20 18.34 5.35 -6.88
CA LEU A 20 18.86 5.04 -8.23
C LEU A 20 18.37 6.03 -9.30
N ARG A 21 17.26 6.75 -9.07
CA ARG A 21 16.66 7.64 -10.08
C ARG A 21 17.07 9.12 -10.00
N GLN A 22 17.83 9.54 -8.98
CA GLN A 22 18.33 10.92 -8.90
C GLN A 22 19.34 11.28 -10.02
N SER A 23 19.83 10.30 -10.79
CA SER A 23 20.85 10.53 -11.82
C SER A 23 20.38 10.45 -13.29
N GLU A 24 19.09 10.19 -13.57
CA GLU A 24 18.63 9.99 -14.97
C GLU A 24 17.51 10.91 -15.47
N HIS A 25 17.30 12.07 -14.84
CA HIS A 25 16.50 13.13 -15.44
C HIS A 25 17.27 14.45 -15.50
N ILE A 26 18.37 14.43 -16.28
CA ILE A 26 18.80 15.66 -16.96
C ILE A 26 17.71 15.95 -17.99
N TRP A 27 16.89 16.99 -17.74
CA TRP A 27 16.13 17.66 -18.78
C TRP A 27 17.11 17.99 -19.91
N LYS A 28 17.13 17.18 -20.97
CA LYS A 28 17.77 17.60 -22.21
C LYS A 28 16.85 18.65 -22.79
N GLU A 29 17.28 19.91 -22.76
CA GLU A 29 16.68 20.95 -23.57
C GLU A 29 16.45 20.40 -24.99
N PRO A 30 15.29 20.67 -25.61
CA PRO A 30 15.06 20.25 -26.97
C PRO A 30 16.17 20.89 -27.82
N LYS A 31 17.03 20.05 -28.40
CA LYS A 31 18.04 20.51 -29.36
C LYS A 31 17.30 21.29 -30.44
N HIS A 32 17.52 22.61 -30.46
CA HIS A 32 17.17 23.46 -31.58
C HIS A 32 17.67 22.78 -32.86
N LEU A 33 16.74 22.22 -33.65
CA LEU A 33 17.07 21.68 -34.96
C LEU A 33 17.41 22.86 -35.88
N SER A 34 18.71 23.04 -36.09
CA SER A 34 19.27 23.92 -37.09
C SER A 34 18.85 23.50 -38.49
N SER A 35 18.16 24.42 -39.19
CA SER A 35 18.21 24.69 -40.63
C SER A 35 18.62 23.57 -41.59
N THR A 36 17.67 23.08 -42.41
CA THR A 36 17.78 22.77 -43.86
C THR A 36 16.42 22.18 -44.29
N LYS A 37 15.80 22.37 -45.46
CA LYS A 37 16.08 23.05 -46.74
C LYS A 37 14.72 23.50 -47.30
N ARG A 38 14.68 24.61 -48.04
CA ARG A 38 13.49 25.06 -48.79
C ARG A 38 13.11 24.02 -49.84
N HIS A 39 11.91 23.49 -49.77
CA HIS A 39 11.20 22.96 -50.92
C HIS A 39 9.91 23.75 -51.08
N ASP A 40 9.88 24.57 -52.14
CA ASP A 40 8.65 25.17 -52.65
C ASP A 40 7.71 24.04 -53.07
N ASN A 41 6.50 24.02 -52.49
CA ASN A 41 5.32 23.51 -53.18
C ASN A 41 4.08 24.20 -52.62
N ASN A 42 3.40 24.91 -53.50
CA ASN A 42 2.12 25.56 -53.29
C ASN A 42 1.05 24.54 -52.88
N ALA A 43 0.55 24.65 -51.65
CA ALA A 43 -0.79 24.23 -51.29
C ALA A 43 -1.23 24.96 -50.00
N ILE A 44 -2.22 25.84 -50.18
CA ILE A 44 -3.16 26.40 -49.21
C ILE A 44 -3.00 25.84 -47.77
N ASP A 45 -2.19 26.49 -46.96
CA ASP A 45 -2.17 26.25 -45.52
C ASP A 45 -2.29 27.62 -44.83
N GLY A 46 -3.20 27.74 -43.87
CA GLY A 46 -3.39 28.97 -43.10
C GLY A 46 -2.13 29.38 -42.33
N PRO A 47 -2.14 30.49 -41.57
CA PRO A 47 -0.95 30.99 -40.86
C PRO A 47 -0.36 30.01 -39.83
N LEU A 48 -1.06 28.91 -39.56
CA LEU A 48 -0.64 27.85 -38.65
C LEU A 48 -0.05 26.70 -39.45
N ARG A 49 1.28 26.54 -39.39
CA ARG A 49 1.96 25.34 -39.90
C ARG A 49 1.59 24.15 -39.01
N ARG A 50 0.99 23.10 -39.59
CA ARG A 50 0.87 21.81 -38.90
C ARG A 50 2.28 21.25 -38.68
N HIS A 51 2.65 21.05 -37.42
CA HIS A 51 3.79 20.19 -37.10
C HIS A 51 3.41 18.76 -37.45
N GLU A 52 4.25 18.07 -38.22
CA GLU A 52 4.12 16.64 -38.47
C GLU A 52 4.34 15.92 -37.12
N ILE A 53 3.25 15.40 -36.55
CA ILE A 53 3.32 14.48 -35.42
C ILE A 53 3.99 13.21 -35.97
N PRO A 54 5.06 12.69 -35.34
CA PRO A 54 5.64 11.41 -35.74
C PRO A 54 4.54 10.35 -35.85
N VAL A 55 4.42 9.69 -37.01
CA VAL A 55 3.32 8.77 -37.37
C VAL A 55 3.12 7.64 -36.34
N GLU A 56 4.14 7.37 -35.52
CA GLU A 56 4.19 6.29 -34.54
C GLU A 56 3.57 6.67 -33.17
N ASP A 57 3.40 7.96 -32.86
CA ASP A 57 2.86 8.43 -31.57
C ASP A 57 1.50 9.10 -31.72
N HIS A 58 0.46 8.27 -31.82
CA HIS A 58 -0.94 8.69 -31.92
C HIS A 58 -1.82 8.08 -30.81
N PRO A 59 -3.03 8.61 -30.55
CA PRO A 59 -3.93 8.15 -29.48
C PRO A 59 -4.28 6.65 -29.50
N LEU A 60 -4.17 5.99 -30.64
CA LEU A 60 -4.46 4.56 -30.80
C LEU A 60 -3.18 3.71 -30.86
N SER A 61 -2.02 4.27 -30.48
CA SER A 61 -0.74 3.58 -30.67
C SER A 61 -0.68 2.37 -29.77
N LEU A 62 -0.32 1.22 -30.35
CA LEU A 62 -0.10 -0.01 -29.61
C LEU A 62 1.31 -0.06 -29.01
N ASP A 63 2.17 0.90 -29.38
CA ASP A 63 3.52 0.99 -28.86
C ASP A 63 3.51 1.23 -27.35
N LYS A 64 4.44 0.58 -26.63
CA LYS A 64 4.59 0.72 -25.18
C LYS A 64 5.21 2.06 -24.81
N GLU A 65 6.00 2.65 -25.70
CA GLU A 65 6.68 3.94 -25.48
C GLU A 65 5.84 5.15 -25.94
N SER A 66 4.64 4.93 -26.50
CA SER A 66 3.77 6.03 -26.92
C SER A 66 3.36 6.93 -25.76
N LEU A 67 3.51 8.25 -25.94
CA LEU A 67 3.10 9.26 -24.97
C LEU A 67 1.59 9.20 -24.72
N TRP A 68 0.80 8.86 -25.73
CA TRP A 68 -0.64 8.68 -25.60
C TRP A 68 -1.00 7.51 -24.71
N ARG A 69 -0.32 6.38 -24.87
CA ARG A 69 -0.56 5.22 -24.01
C ARG A 69 -0.22 5.52 -22.56
N GLN A 70 0.92 6.16 -22.31
CA GLN A 70 1.30 6.61 -20.96
C GLN A 70 0.26 7.60 -20.40
N TYR A 71 -0.21 8.55 -21.21
CA TYR A 71 -1.26 9.50 -20.83
C TYR A 71 -2.56 8.80 -20.43
N PHE A 72 -3.06 7.85 -21.24
CA PHE A 72 -4.29 7.12 -20.91
C PHE A 72 -4.14 6.27 -19.65
N GLN A 73 -3.00 5.59 -19.47
CA GLN A 73 -2.71 4.87 -18.23
C GLN A 73 -2.71 5.79 -17.01
N HIS A 74 -2.04 6.94 -17.09
CA HIS A 74 -2.04 7.92 -15.99
C HIS A 74 -3.42 8.50 -15.70
N THR A 75 -4.24 8.73 -16.74
CA THR A 75 -5.61 9.22 -16.60
C THR A 75 -6.47 8.18 -15.89
N GLU A 76 -6.38 6.90 -16.28
CA GLU A 76 -7.11 5.80 -15.67
C GLU A 76 -6.75 5.62 -14.19
N ILE A 77 -5.45 5.70 -13.85
CA ILE A 77 -4.98 5.67 -12.46
C ILE A 77 -5.54 6.85 -11.66
N ALA A 78 -5.52 8.06 -12.23
CA ALA A 78 -6.03 9.26 -11.56
C ALA A 78 -7.54 9.16 -11.30
N GLU A 79 -8.32 8.69 -12.28
CA GLU A 79 -9.75 8.47 -12.12
C GLU A 79 -10.08 7.39 -11.09
N GLN A 80 -9.27 6.32 -11.03
CA GLN A 80 -9.42 5.30 -10.00
C GLN A 80 -9.17 5.86 -8.60
N ILE A 81 -8.10 6.63 -8.42
CA ILE A 81 -7.79 7.31 -7.16
C ILE A 81 -8.91 8.27 -6.77
N ASP A 82 -9.43 9.05 -7.71
CA ASP A 82 -10.54 9.99 -7.45
C ASP A 82 -11.78 9.27 -6.92
N ARG A 83 -12.19 8.16 -7.54
CA ARG A 83 -13.33 7.35 -7.07
C ARG A 83 -13.10 6.77 -5.68
N ASP A 84 -11.89 6.33 -5.39
CA ASP A 84 -11.53 5.76 -4.09
C ASP A 84 -11.48 6.82 -2.98
N LEU A 85 -10.96 8.01 -3.28
CA LEU A 85 -10.95 9.14 -2.33
C LEU A 85 -12.35 9.66 -2.03
N GLN A 86 -13.27 9.64 -3.00
CA GLN A 86 -14.67 10.02 -2.78
C GLN A 86 -15.39 9.11 -1.77
N ARG A 87 -15.00 7.83 -1.69
CA ARG A 87 -15.59 6.84 -0.79
C ARG A 87 -14.74 6.56 0.46
N THR A 88 -13.63 7.26 0.64
CA THR A 88 -12.74 7.08 1.81
C THR A 88 -13.38 7.72 3.05
N HIS A 89 -13.61 6.92 4.10
CA HIS A 89 -14.23 7.34 5.37
C HIS A 89 -15.41 8.33 5.19
N PRO A 90 -16.52 7.89 4.56
CA PRO A 90 -17.63 8.77 4.18
C PRO A 90 -18.31 9.44 5.38
N ASP A 91 -18.23 8.82 6.56
CA ASP A 91 -18.83 9.34 7.79
C ASP A 91 -17.98 10.45 8.45
N MET A 92 -16.77 10.71 7.95
CA MET A 92 -15.86 11.71 8.50
C MET A 92 -15.86 12.99 7.66
N PRO A 93 -16.34 14.13 8.20
CA PRO A 93 -16.36 15.41 7.49
C PRO A 93 -14.98 15.86 6.98
N PHE A 94 -13.91 15.44 7.65
CA PHE A 94 -12.53 15.70 7.24
C PHE A 94 -12.24 15.21 5.81
N PHE A 95 -12.80 14.06 5.43
CA PHE A 95 -12.62 13.46 4.10
C PHE A 95 -13.81 13.72 3.17
N SER A 96 -15.04 13.63 3.69
CA SER A 96 -16.25 13.57 2.87
C SER A 96 -17.03 14.87 2.72
N ALA A 97 -16.78 15.88 3.55
CA ALA A 97 -17.53 17.13 3.43
C ALA A 97 -17.28 17.82 2.07
N GLU A 98 -18.17 18.70 1.66
CA GLU A 98 -17.99 19.51 0.43
C GLU A 98 -17.46 20.93 0.70
N THR A 99 -16.67 21.05 1.77
CA THR A 99 -15.98 22.29 2.13
C THR A 99 -14.73 22.50 1.29
N SER A 100 -14.17 23.71 1.32
CA SER A 100 -12.85 23.97 0.71
C SER A 100 -11.75 23.17 1.40
N PHE A 101 -11.85 22.97 2.72
CA PHE A 101 -10.87 22.23 3.52
C PHE A 101 -10.82 20.74 3.16
N SER A 102 -11.96 20.06 3.18
CA SER A 102 -12.05 18.64 2.81
C SER A 102 -11.67 18.40 1.34
N ARG A 103 -12.01 19.32 0.42
CA ARG A 103 -11.53 19.26 -0.98
C ARG A 103 -10.00 19.39 -1.07
N LYS A 104 -9.39 20.29 -0.31
CA LYS A 104 -7.93 20.43 -0.23
C LYS A 104 -7.28 19.14 0.29
N ASN A 105 -7.88 18.51 1.31
CA ASN A 105 -7.40 17.24 1.86
C ASN A 105 -7.43 16.12 0.83
N ARG A 106 -8.55 15.96 0.10
CA ARG A 106 -8.66 14.97 -0.98
C ARG A 106 -7.64 15.22 -2.08
N GLU A 107 -7.42 16.48 -2.46
CA GLU A 107 -6.43 16.82 -3.49
C GLU A 107 -5.00 16.50 -3.05
N ALA A 108 -4.63 16.80 -1.80
CA ALA A 108 -3.33 16.44 -1.25
C ALA A 108 -3.13 14.92 -1.22
N MET A 109 -4.13 14.16 -0.76
CA MET A 109 -4.09 12.69 -0.80
C MET A 109 -3.96 12.15 -2.22
N LYS A 110 -4.67 12.73 -3.19
CA LYS A 110 -4.57 12.39 -4.61
C LYS A 110 -3.16 12.59 -5.14
N ASN A 111 -2.54 13.74 -4.83
CA ASN A 111 -1.17 14.04 -5.24
C ASN A 111 -0.18 13.01 -4.70
N ILE A 112 -0.30 12.65 -3.41
CA ILE A 112 0.55 11.65 -2.76
C ILE A 112 0.42 10.29 -3.48
N LEU A 113 -0.80 9.82 -3.71
CA LEU A 113 -1.05 8.52 -4.36
C LEU A 113 -0.60 8.51 -5.82
N LEU A 114 -0.83 9.60 -6.57
CA LEU A 114 -0.35 9.76 -7.94
C LEU A 114 1.17 9.78 -8.01
N LEU A 115 1.83 10.50 -7.10
CA LEU A 115 3.28 10.53 -7.02
C LEU A 115 3.85 9.15 -6.69
N PHE A 116 3.26 8.44 -5.73
CA PHE A 116 3.64 7.07 -5.41
C PHE A 116 3.50 6.15 -6.63
N ALA A 117 2.36 6.18 -7.32
CA ALA A 117 2.12 5.33 -8.49
C ALA A 117 3.13 5.62 -9.63
N LYS A 118 3.48 6.89 -9.85
CA LYS A 118 4.48 7.30 -10.86
C LYS A 118 5.90 6.88 -10.50
N LEU A 119 6.25 6.90 -9.22
CA LEU A 119 7.58 6.50 -8.75
C LEU A 119 7.74 4.98 -8.70
N ASN A 120 6.64 4.24 -8.58
CA ASN A 120 6.63 2.78 -8.43
C ASN A 120 5.79 2.09 -9.52
N PRO A 121 6.17 2.17 -10.81
CA PRO A 121 5.34 1.68 -11.93
C PRO A 121 5.06 0.16 -11.90
N ALA A 122 5.86 -0.62 -11.18
CA ALA A 122 5.63 -2.06 -11.02
C ALA A 122 4.47 -2.40 -10.05
N ILE A 123 4.25 -1.54 -9.06
CA ILE A 123 3.18 -1.68 -8.06
C ILE A 123 1.97 -0.84 -8.48
N CYS A 124 2.25 0.38 -8.95
CA CYS A 124 1.27 1.39 -9.28
C CYS A 124 0.36 1.73 -8.08
N TYR A 125 -0.82 2.27 -8.34
CA TYR A 125 -1.87 2.41 -7.34
C TYR A 125 -2.67 1.11 -7.23
N VAL A 126 -2.87 0.63 -6.00
CA VAL A 126 -3.74 -0.51 -5.70
C VAL A 126 -4.88 -0.04 -4.81
N GLN A 127 -6.10 -0.44 -5.15
CA GLN A 127 -7.30 -0.12 -4.39
C GLN A 127 -7.13 -0.52 -2.91
N GLY A 128 -7.40 0.43 -2.00
CA GLY A 128 -7.16 0.27 -0.56
C GLY A 128 -5.95 1.05 -0.04
N MET A 129 -5.01 1.44 -0.91
CA MET A 129 -3.92 2.35 -0.53
C MET A 129 -4.42 3.70 -0.01
N ASN A 130 -5.57 4.17 -0.51
CA ASN A 130 -6.27 5.35 0.00
C ASN A 130 -6.62 5.23 1.49
N GLU A 131 -7.05 4.04 1.95
CA GLU A 131 -7.41 3.78 3.34
C GLU A 131 -6.17 3.73 4.25
N VAL A 132 -5.03 3.26 3.73
CA VAL A 132 -3.75 3.29 4.46
C VAL A 132 -3.21 4.72 4.57
N LEU A 133 -3.36 5.53 3.51
CA LEU A 133 -2.92 6.92 3.52
C LEU A 133 -3.78 7.81 4.45
N ALA A 134 -5.08 7.53 4.55
CA ALA A 134 -6.03 8.35 5.31
C ALA A 134 -5.61 8.64 6.77
N PRO A 135 -5.29 7.65 7.63
CA PRO A 135 -4.85 7.91 9.01
C PRO A 135 -3.54 8.70 9.07
N ILE A 136 -2.61 8.45 8.15
CA ILE A 136 -1.34 9.19 8.07
C ILE A 136 -1.60 10.67 7.80
N TYR A 137 -2.35 10.95 6.74
CA TYR A 137 -2.61 12.31 6.31
C TYR A 137 -3.47 13.08 7.32
N TYR A 138 -4.43 12.40 7.96
CA TYR A 138 -5.22 12.99 9.03
C TYR A 138 -4.34 13.48 10.18
N VAL A 139 -3.42 12.63 10.67
CA VAL A 139 -2.55 12.98 11.81
C VAL A 139 -1.66 14.17 11.47
N PHE A 140 -1.01 14.18 10.30
CA PHE A 140 -0.14 15.29 9.92
C PHE A 140 -0.90 16.59 9.62
N SER A 141 -2.08 16.50 9.00
CA SER A 141 -2.90 17.68 8.68
C SER A 141 -3.57 18.29 9.92
N ALA A 142 -3.83 17.48 10.95
CA ALA A 142 -4.40 17.90 12.22
C ALA A 142 -3.34 18.29 13.27
N ASP A 143 -2.07 18.46 12.89
CA ASP A 143 -1.01 18.89 13.81
C ASP A 143 -1.34 20.29 14.39
N ASN A 144 -1.06 20.47 15.69
CA ASN A 144 -1.25 21.74 16.38
C ASN A 144 -0.22 22.79 15.95
N ASP A 145 0.93 22.37 15.43
CA ASP A 145 1.92 23.25 14.83
C ASP A 145 1.56 23.52 13.37
N ASN A 146 1.26 24.79 13.06
CA ASN A 146 0.89 25.22 11.72
C ASN A 146 1.99 24.98 10.67
N GLN A 147 3.27 24.97 11.06
CA GLN A 147 4.36 24.66 10.13
C GLN A 147 4.37 23.18 9.77
N ASN A 148 4.16 22.29 10.73
CA ASN A 148 4.04 20.85 10.47
C ASN A 148 2.80 20.56 9.63
N ALA A 149 1.64 21.14 9.99
CA ALA A 149 0.41 20.97 9.23
C ALA A 149 0.53 21.49 7.78
N ALA A 150 1.34 22.53 7.55
CA ALA A 150 1.63 23.01 6.19
C ALA A 150 2.47 22.04 5.35
N ASN A 151 3.28 21.19 6.00
CA ASN A 151 4.11 20.16 5.36
C ASN A 151 3.41 18.80 5.30
N ALA A 152 2.16 18.70 5.74
CA ALA A 152 1.43 17.44 5.90
C ALA A 152 1.45 16.56 4.64
N GLU A 153 1.36 17.15 3.44
CA GLU A 153 1.40 16.40 2.18
C GLU A 153 2.75 15.67 1.98
N ALA A 154 3.87 16.37 2.19
CA ALA A 154 5.21 15.82 2.01
C ALA A 154 5.54 14.79 3.11
N ASP A 155 5.22 15.09 4.36
CA ASP A 155 5.45 14.19 5.49
C ASP A 155 4.61 12.92 5.37
N SER A 156 3.35 13.07 4.93
CA SER A 156 2.48 11.93 4.64
C SER A 156 3.04 11.05 3.53
N PHE A 157 3.53 11.63 2.43
CA PHE A 157 4.17 10.86 1.37
C PHE A 157 5.39 10.08 1.90
N SER A 158 6.28 10.74 2.64
CA SER A 158 7.46 10.08 3.19
C SER A 158 7.11 8.96 4.18
N CYS A 159 6.10 9.18 5.03
CA CYS A 159 5.65 8.18 5.99
C CYS A 159 4.96 7.01 5.29
N PHE A 160 4.07 7.28 4.34
CA PHE A 160 3.35 6.29 3.54
C PHE A 160 4.30 5.37 2.78
N VAL A 161 5.31 5.94 2.12
CA VAL A 161 6.36 5.19 1.43
C VAL A 161 7.13 4.28 2.39
N ARG A 162 7.46 4.76 3.59
CA ARG A 162 8.22 3.98 4.57
C ARG A 162 7.40 2.82 5.13
N ILE A 163 6.13 3.05 5.44
CA ILE A 163 5.21 2.00 5.93
C ILE A 163 4.95 0.95 4.85
N LEU A 164 4.66 1.38 3.62
CA LEU A 164 4.46 0.44 2.52
C LEU A 164 5.74 -0.26 2.10
N GLY A 165 6.91 0.37 2.27
CA GLY A 165 8.22 -0.18 1.97
C GLY A 165 8.45 -1.58 2.55
N ASP A 166 7.99 -1.82 3.78
CA ASP A 166 8.11 -3.10 4.48
C ASP A 166 7.13 -4.17 3.95
N SER A 167 6.15 -3.77 3.14
CA SER A 167 5.01 -4.60 2.71
C SER A 167 4.84 -4.61 1.18
N VAL A 168 5.78 -4.03 0.43
CA VAL A 168 5.75 -3.91 -1.04
C VAL A 168 5.51 -5.27 -1.70
N ASP A 169 6.17 -6.30 -1.20
CA ASP A 169 6.10 -7.64 -1.75
C ASP A 169 4.68 -8.22 -1.72
N HIS A 170 3.80 -7.72 -0.85
CA HIS A 170 2.39 -8.14 -0.79
C HIS A 170 1.58 -7.70 -2.00
N PHE A 171 2.01 -6.65 -2.70
CA PHE A 171 1.34 -6.12 -3.89
C PHE A 171 1.90 -6.70 -5.20
N CYS A 172 3.00 -7.46 -5.12
CA CYS A 172 3.62 -8.10 -6.26
C CYS A 172 3.10 -9.53 -6.44
N GLN A 173 2.10 -9.72 -7.31
CA GLN A 173 1.52 -11.05 -7.61
C GLN A 173 2.58 -12.10 -8.00
N GLN A 174 3.70 -11.67 -8.59
CA GLN A 174 4.81 -12.55 -8.97
C GLN A 174 5.50 -13.21 -7.77
N LEU A 175 5.38 -12.61 -6.58
CA LEU A 175 5.97 -13.11 -5.35
C LEU A 175 5.03 -14.02 -4.56
N ASP A 176 3.76 -14.18 -4.95
CA ASP A 176 2.78 -14.97 -4.19
C ASP A 176 3.25 -16.41 -3.96
N ASN A 177 4.00 -17.00 -4.89
CA ASN A 177 4.53 -18.38 -4.76
C ASN A 177 5.96 -18.45 -4.20
N SER A 178 6.51 -17.34 -3.72
CA SER A 178 7.88 -17.27 -3.19
C SER A 178 7.91 -17.34 -1.65
N SER A 179 9.11 -17.43 -1.08
CA SER A 179 9.31 -17.28 0.37
C SER A 179 9.09 -15.86 0.89
N SER A 180 8.89 -14.91 -0.03
CA SER A 180 8.51 -13.51 0.19
C SER A 180 7.07 -13.27 -0.31
N GLY A 181 6.40 -12.20 0.13
CA GLY A 181 5.05 -11.87 -0.33
C GLY A 181 3.92 -12.29 0.61
N ILE A 182 2.68 -12.14 0.13
CA ILE A 182 1.50 -12.20 0.99
C ILE A 182 1.19 -13.62 1.49
N LEU A 183 1.36 -14.66 0.66
CA LEU A 183 1.10 -16.04 1.09
C LEU A 183 2.09 -16.49 2.17
N ALA A 184 3.37 -16.11 2.06
CA ALA A 184 4.36 -16.35 3.11
C ALA A 184 3.97 -15.66 4.42
N THR A 185 3.48 -14.42 4.34
CA THR A 185 3.03 -13.64 5.51
C THR A 185 1.77 -14.26 6.16
N LEU A 186 0.84 -14.76 5.35
CA LEU A 186 -0.33 -15.51 5.82
C LEU A 186 0.03 -16.85 6.45
N SER A 187 1.08 -17.52 5.94
CA SER A 187 1.62 -18.73 6.57
C SER A 187 2.17 -18.41 7.95
N ARG A 188 2.96 -17.33 8.08
CA ARG A 188 3.48 -16.87 9.37
C ARG A 188 2.37 -16.56 10.38
N LEU A 189 1.24 -15.99 9.94
CA LEU A 189 0.07 -15.83 10.81
C LEU A 189 -0.48 -17.18 11.29
N SER A 190 -0.58 -18.17 10.39
CA SER A 190 -1.02 -19.52 10.73
C SER A 190 -0.09 -20.21 11.73
N ASP A 191 1.23 -20.10 11.52
CA ASP A 191 2.25 -20.65 12.40
C ASP A 191 2.24 -19.96 13.77
N LEU A 192 2.07 -18.64 13.81
CA LEU A 192 1.92 -17.88 15.04
C LEU A 192 0.68 -18.33 15.84
N LEU A 193 -0.45 -18.55 15.15
CA LEU A 193 -1.65 -19.10 15.78
C LEU A 193 -1.39 -20.50 16.32
N LYS A 194 -0.72 -21.38 15.56
CA LYS A 194 -0.40 -22.74 15.99
C LYS A 194 0.42 -22.77 17.28
N VAL A 195 1.42 -21.91 17.38
CA VAL A 195 2.30 -21.83 18.56
C VAL A 195 1.54 -21.34 19.79
N ASN A 196 0.62 -20.39 19.62
CA ASN A 196 -0.10 -19.76 20.74
C ASN A 196 -1.41 -20.49 21.10
N ASP A 197 -2.05 -21.19 20.15
CA ASP A 197 -3.28 -21.97 20.36
C ASP A 197 -3.45 -23.07 19.31
N GLU A 198 -2.79 -24.22 19.53
CA GLU A 198 -2.81 -25.36 18.60
C GLU A 198 -4.24 -25.89 18.36
N GLN A 199 -5.12 -25.83 19.37
CA GLN A 199 -6.50 -26.28 19.25
C GLN A 199 -7.29 -25.44 18.25
N LEU A 200 -7.23 -24.11 18.38
CA LEU A 200 -7.91 -23.21 17.46
C LEU A 200 -7.32 -23.31 16.05
N TRP A 201 -5.99 -23.36 15.95
CA TRP A 201 -5.30 -23.57 14.67
C TRP A 201 -5.77 -24.84 13.96
N HIS A 202 -5.76 -25.98 14.65
CA HIS A 202 -6.17 -27.26 14.07
C HIS A 202 -7.65 -27.23 13.63
N HIS A 203 -8.51 -26.58 14.42
CA HIS A 203 -9.92 -26.44 14.07
C HIS A 203 -10.14 -25.59 12.81
N LEU A 204 -9.41 -24.49 12.65
CA LEU A 204 -9.52 -23.66 11.44
C LEU A 204 -8.92 -24.37 10.21
N GLU A 205 -7.72 -24.96 10.35
CA GLU A 205 -7.01 -25.58 9.22
C GLU A 205 -7.68 -26.87 8.73
N PHE A 206 -8.01 -27.80 9.65
CA PHE A 206 -8.43 -29.15 9.28
C PHE A 206 -9.92 -29.40 9.47
N THR A 207 -10.53 -28.87 10.54
CA THR A 207 -11.95 -29.14 10.84
C THR A 207 -12.87 -28.30 9.96
N THR A 208 -12.71 -26.98 9.97
CA THR A 208 -13.56 -26.04 9.21
C THR A 208 -12.97 -25.66 7.85
N LYS A 209 -11.66 -25.87 7.64
CA LYS A 209 -10.93 -25.53 6.41
C LYS A 209 -10.98 -24.03 6.08
N VAL A 210 -11.02 -23.20 7.11
CA VAL A 210 -10.97 -21.75 7.04
C VAL A 210 -9.51 -21.30 6.97
N LYS A 211 -9.00 -21.14 5.75
CA LYS A 211 -7.62 -20.71 5.52
C LYS A 211 -7.45 -19.20 5.77
N PRO A 212 -6.27 -18.74 6.24
CA PRO A 212 -5.97 -17.32 6.44
C PRO A 212 -6.24 -16.43 5.20
N GLN A 213 -6.08 -16.97 4.00
CA GLN A 213 -6.33 -16.25 2.74
C GLN A 213 -7.76 -15.68 2.64
N PHE A 214 -8.74 -16.30 3.29
CA PHE A 214 -10.14 -15.88 3.18
C PHE A 214 -10.51 -14.69 4.08
N TYR A 215 -9.70 -14.38 5.10
CA TYR A 215 -9.99 -13.31 6.06
C TYR A 215 -8.82 -12.35 6.26
N ALA A 216 -7.59 -12.87 6.40
CA ALA A 216 -6.43 -12.08 6.79
C ALA A 216 -5.71 -11.39 5.63
N PHE A 217 -6.02 -11.71 4.37
CA PHE A 217 -5.43 -11.02 3.21
C PHE A 217 -5.66 -9.50 3.33
N ARG A 218 -6.92 -9.10 3.52
CA ARG A 218 -7.31 -7.70 3.68
C ARG A 218 -6.74 -7.09 4.97
N TRP A 219 -6.80 -7.84 6.06
CA TRP A 219 -6.27 -7.40 7.37
C TRP A 219 -4.81 -6.95 7.28
N ILE A 220 -3.99 -7.75 6.59
CA ILE A 220 -2.55 -7.53 6.49
C ILE A 220 -2.22 -6.47 5.44
N THR A 221 -2.77 -6.60 4.22
CA THR A 221 -2.47 -5.69 3.10
C THR A 221 -2.94 -4.26 3.34
N LEU A 222 -3.98 -4.07 4.14
CA LEU A 222 -4.53 -2.76 4.49
C LEU A 222 -4.23 -2.34 5.93
N LEU A 223 -3.32 -3.03 6.64
CA LEU A 223 -2.93 -2.67 8.00
C LEU A 223 -4.14 -2.42 8.93
N LEU A 224 -5.15 -3.28 8.81
CA LEU A 224 -6.41 -3.27 9.57
C LEU A 224 -7.31 -2.04 9.37
N THR A 225 -7.04 -1.16 8.41
CA THR A 225 -7.81 0.09 8.21
C THR A 225 -9.27 -0.10 7.81
N GLN A 226 -9.66 -1.31 7.41
CA GLN A 226 -11.04 -1.66 7.10
C GLN A 226 -11.69 -2.61 8.11
N GLU A 227 -11.01 -2.98 9.21
CA GLU A 227 -11.59 -3.84 10.25
C GLU A 227 -12.12 -3.06 11.45
N PHE A 228 -11.62 -1.84 11.65
CA PHE A 228 -11.90 -1.04 12.84
C PHE A 228 -12.35 0.37 12.46
N LYS A 229 -13.02 1.04 13.39
CA LYS A 229 -13.36 2.46 13.27
C LYS A 229 -12.09 3.31 13.25
N PHE A 230 -12.18 4.49 12.65
CA PHE A 230 -11.03 5.38 12.45
C PHE A 230 -10.24 5.68 13.73
N GLU A 231 -10.93 5.98 14.84
CA GLU A 231 -10.29 6.25 16.14
C GLU A 231 -9.50 5.02 16.66
N SER A 232 -10.08 3.83 16.51
CA SER A 232 -9.42 2.57 16.86
C SER A 232 -8.20 2.30 15.96
N ILE A 233 -8.27 2.65 14.68
CA ILE A 233 -7.14 2.51 13.75
C ILE A 233 -5.94 3.33 14.24
N LEU A 234 -6.15 4.59 14.62
CA LEU A 234 -5.08 5.44 15.16
C LEU A 234 -4.44 4.81 16.40
N ARG A 235 -5.26 4.33 17.34
CA ARG A 235 -4.81 3.67 18.57
C ARG A 235 -4.06 2.36 18.31
N ILE A 236 -4.48 1.58 17.32
CA ILE A 236 -3.79 0.37 16.87
C ILE A 236 -2.43 0.75 16.28
N TRP A 237 -2.40 1.77 15.42
CA TRP A 237 -1.21 2.23 14.73
C TRP A 237 -0.14 2.79 15.67
N ASP A 238 -0.52 3.41 16.79
CA ASP A 238 0.44 3.77 17.86
C ASP A 238 1.24 2.54 18.33
N THR A 239 0.58 1.38 18.42
CA THR A 239 1.21 0.14 18.88
C THR A 239 2.00 -0.52 17.75
N LEU A 240 1.47 -0.50 16.52
CA LEU A 240 2.18 -1.05 15.36
C LEU A 240 3.51 -0.30 15.10
N LEU A 241 3.47 1.04 15.13
CA LEU A 241 4.61 1.89 14.81
C LEU A 241 5.64 1.98 15.95
N SER A 242 5.23 1.76 17.19
CA SER A 242 6.14 1.74 18.34
C SER A 242 6.87 0.40 18.54
N ASN A 243 6.47 -0.66 17.83
CA ASN A 243 7.11 -1.97 17.97
C ASN A 243 8.55 -1.98 17.44
N THR A 244 9.50 -2.32 18.31
CA THR A 244 10.93 -2.36 17.98
C THR A 244 11.30 -3.45 16.98
N PHE A 245 10.47 -4.47 16.83
CA PHE A 245 10.67 -5.57 15.86
C PHE A 245 10.03 -5.29 14.49
N GLY A 246 9.43 -4.11 14.31
CA GLY A 246 8.84 -3.66 13.06
C GLY A 246 7.31 -3.80 13.00
N VAL A 247 6.71 -3.04 12.08
CA VAL A 247 5.26 -2.92 11.90
C VAL A 247 4.62 -4.28 11.58
N GLN A 248 5.25 -5.04 10.68
CA GLN A 248 4.74 -6.33 10.23
C GLN A 248 4.70 -7.38 11.36
N ASP A 249 5.68 -7.38 12.27
CA ASP A 249 5.68 -8.31 13.42
C ASP A 249 4.50 -8.02 14.34
N MET A 250 4.30 -6.76 14.72
CA MET A 250 3.19 -6.37 15.60
C MET A 250 1.82 -6.56 14.94
N LEU A 251 1.74 -6.32 13.62
CA LEU A 251 0.53 -6.55 12.85
C LEU A 251 0.12 -8.03 12.89
N LEU A 252 1.06 -8.95 12.71
CA LEU A 252 0.78 -10.39 12.79
C LEU A 252 0.34 -10.82 14.19
N ARG A 253 0.96 -10.26 15.24
CA ARG A 253 0.52 -10.49 16.63
C ARG A 253 -0.89 -9.98 16.86
N PHE A 254 -1.21 -8.79 16.37
CA PHE A 254 -2.55 -8.23 16.48
C PHE A 254 -3.59 -9.08 15.73
N CYS A 255 -3.30 -9.50 14.50
CA CYS A 255 -4.15 -10.43 13.74
C CYS A 255 -4.35 -11.77 14.48
N CYS A 256 -3.31 -12.30 15.12
CA CYS A 256 -3.42 -13.52 15.91
C CYS A 256 -4.26 -13.28 17.18
N ALA A 257 -4.10 -12.15 17.86
CA ALA A 257 -4.92 -11.77 19.00
C ALA A 257 -6.42 -11.67 18.62
N MET A 258 -6.73 -11.16 17.43
CA MET A 258 -8.11 -11.13 16.91
C MET A 258 -8.73 -12.54 16.83
N LEU A 259 -7.95 -13.53 16.40
CA LEU A 259 -8.39 -14.93 16.35
C LEU A 259 -8.59 -15.51 17.75
N LEU A 260 -7.64 -15.28 18.66
CA LEU A 260 -7.70 -15.78 20.04
C LEU A 260 -8.88 -15.21 20.82
N CYS A 261 -9.16 -13.91 20.68
CA CYS A 261 -10.31 -13.27 21.31
C CYS A 261 -11.64 -13.85 20.81
N MET A 262 -11.70 -14.35 19.58
CA MET A 262 -12.89 -14.98 19.01
C MET A 262 -12.91 -16.51 19.13
N LYS A 263 -11.94 -17.13 19.84
CA LYS A 263 -11.76 -18.58 19.93
C LYS A 263 -13.04 -19.35 20.22
N SER A 264 -13.79 -18.95 21.26
CA SER A 264 -15.00 -19.65 21.69
C SER A 264 -16.05 -19.72 20.58
N ARG A 265 -16.24 -18.61 19.86
CA ARG A 265 -17.17 -18.51 18.73
C ARG A 265 -16.66 -19.32 17.54
N LEU A 266 -15.38 -19.22 17.23
CA LEU A 266 -14.75 -19.93 16.12
C LEU A 266 -14.80 -21.45 16.29
N LEU A 267 -14.54 -21.97 17.49
CA LEU A 267 -14.61 -23.41 17.78
C LEU A 267 -16.05 -23.97 17.71
N SER A 268 -17.05 -23.12 17.93
CA SER A 268 -18.46 -23.49 17.85
C SER A 268 -19.06 -23.33 16.45
N GLY A 269 -18.41 -22.55 15.59
CA GLY A 269 -18.91 -22.19 14.26
C GLY A 269 -18.52 -23.20 13.18
N ASP A 270 -19.30 -23.21 12.10
CA ASP A 270 -18.95 -23.91 10.87
C ASP A 270 -18.15 -22.99 9.93
N PHE A 271 -17.78 -23.50 8.74
CA PHE A 271 -17.04 -22.72 7.74
C PHE A 271 -17.69 -21.37 7.44
N VAL A 272 -19.01 -21.34 7.22
CA VAL A 272 -19.73 -20.13 6.81
C VAL A 272 -19.80 -19.13 7.97
N ALA A 273 -20.13 -19.59 9.18
CA ALA A 273 -20.17 -18.76 10.36
C ALA A 273 -18.80 -18.15 10.68
N ASN A 274 -17.73 -18.93 10.59
CA ASN A 274 -16.38 -18.48 10.87
C ASN A 274 -15.87 -17.47 9.83
N ILE A 275 -16.11 -17.71 8.54
CA ILE A 275 -15.77 -16.72 7.50
C ILE A 275 -16.54 -15.42 7.70
N LYS A 276 -17.85 -15.51 7.97
CA LYS A 276 -18.66 -14.31 8.19
C LYS A 276 -18.17 -13.51 9.40
N LEU A 277 -17.83 -14.19 10.50
CA LEU A 277 -17.30 -13.58 11.71
C LEU A 277 -15.95 -12.88 11.46
N LEU A 278 -15.05 -13.52 10.72
CA LEU A 278 -13.71 -12.96 10.48
C LEU A 278 -13.72 -11.87 9.41
N GLN A 279 -14.61 -11.93 8.41
CA GLN A 279 -14.74 -10.85 7.42
C GLN A 279 -15.49 -9.62 7.96
N HIS A 280 -16.30 -9.80 9.00
CA HIS A 280 -17.03 -8.74 9.69
C HIS A 280 -16.75 -8.83 11.19
N TYR A 281 -15.55 -8.43 11.56
CA TYR A 281 -15.09 -8.51 12.94
C TYR A 281 -16.00 -7.68 13.86
N PRO A 282 -16.33 -8.14 15.08
CA PRO A 282 -17.33 -7.46 15.90
C PRO A 282 -16.86 -6.08 16.38
N ASP A 283 -17.75 -5.07 16.27
CA ASP A 283 -17.48 -3.69 16.69
C ASP A 283 -17.41 -3.48 18.21
N ASP A 284 -17.94 -4.43 18.99
CA ASP A 284 -18.06 -4.36 20.45
C ASP A 284 -16.84 -4.93 21.19
N VAL A 285 -15.80 -5.34 20.45
CA VAL A 285 -14.57 -5.87 21.04
C VAL A 285 -13.84 -4.78 21.82
N ASN A 286 -13.42 -5.12 23.04
CA ASN A 286 -12.56 -4.26 23.84
C ASN A 286 -11.18 -4.16 23.20
N LEU A 287 -10.89 -3.01 22.58
CA LEU A 287 -9.65 -2.75 21.88
C LEU A 287 -8.42 -2.83 22.79
N GLU A 288 -8.50 -2.32 24.02
CA GLU A 288 -7.37 -2.34 24.96
C GLU A 288 -7.05 -3.78 25.41
N TYR A 289 -8.07 -4.61 25.61
CA TYR A 289 -7.86 -6.03 25.85
C TYR A 289 -7.21 -6.72 24.65
N LEU A 290 -7.66 -6.42 23.43
CA LEU A 290 -7.09 -6.98 22.21
C LEU A 290 -5.62 -6.60 22.02
N LEU A 291 -5.26 -5.34 22.32
CA LEU A 291 -3.89 -4.84 22.31
C LEU A 291 -3.02 -5.54 23.36
N GLN A 292 -3.54 -5.75 24.57
CA GLN A 292 -2.84 -6.49 25.62
C GLN A 292 -2.55 -7.92 25.18
N VAL A 293 -3.56 -8.64 24.64
CA VAL A 293 -3.37 -10.00 24.11
C VAL A 293 -2.32 -10.00 23.00
N ALA A 294 -2.31 -9.01 22.11
CA ALA A 294 -1.33 -8.90 21.05
C ALA A 294 0.11 -8.72 21.58
N GLN A 295 0.30 -7.99 22.68
CA GLN A 295 1.61 -7.81 23.32
C GLN A 295 2.10 -9.09 24.00
N ASP A 296 1.19 -9.88 24.57
CA ASP A 296 1.51 -11.12 25.29
C ASP A 296 1.79 -12.32 24.36
N ILE A 297 1.44 -12.22 23.07
CA ILE A 297 1.72 -13.25 22.07
C ILE A 297 3.22 -13.45 21.91
N SER A 298 3.67 -14.69 22.07
CA SER A 298 5.08 -15.04 21.95
C SER A 298 5.54 -14.88 20.51
N PRO A 299 6.70 -14.23 20.25
CA PRO A 299 7.24 -14.13 18.91
C PRO A 299 7.51 -15.50 18.31
N ASP A 300 7.38 -15.59 16.98
CA ASP A 300 7.86 -16.76 16.24
C ASP A 300 9.40 -16.84 16.39
N THR A 301 9.85 -17.77 17.23
CA THR A 301 11.26 -18.06 17.52
C THR A 301 12.08 -18.36 16.26
N SER A 302 11.44 -18.70 15.14
CA SER A 302 12.08 -19.01 13.87
C SER A 302 12.80 -17.80 13.24
N SER A 303 12.33 -16.57 13.54
CA SER A 303 12.89 -15.34 12.96
C SER A 303 14.17 -14.84 13.65
N TYR A 304 14.38 -15.21 14.92
CA TYR A 304 15.55 -14.77 15.70
C TYR A 304 16.84 -15.52 15.38
N ILE A 305 16.75 -16.69 14.73
CA ILE A 305 17.93 -17.51 14.43
C ILE A 305 18.68 -17.02 13.18
N MET A 306 18.07 -16.18 12.33
CA MET A 306 18.73 -15.68 11.11
C MET A 306 19.43 -14.33 11.26
N SER A 307 19.38 -13.70 12.45
CA SER A 307 19.99 -12.38 12.69
C SER A 307 21.15 -12.38 13.70
N LEU A 308 21.69 -13.56 14.04
CA LEU A 308 22.93 -13.76 14.81
C LEU A 308 23.97 -14.51 13.97
#